data_AF-A0A939FWF3-F1
#
_entry.id   AF-A0A939FWF3-F1
#
_cell.length_a   1.000
_cell.length_b   1.000
_cell.length_c   1.000
_cell.angle_alpha   90.00
_cell.angle_beta   90.00
_cell.angle_gamma   90.00
#
_symmetry.space_group_name_H-M   'P 1'
#
loop_
_entity.id
_entity.type
_entity.pdbx_description
1 polymer ?
#
loop_
_entity_poly.entity_id
_entity_poly.type
_entity_poly.pdbx_seq_one_letter_code
_entity_poly.pdbx_strand_id
1 'polypeptide(L)'
;MTGSDMRRASLEELKAMDEAGELAHPSNSPDGEDLGDKFWQDAELHPPRTTAVVSLTLSQSTIDFFKGRANDPESTMSDILEAYVASHNS
;
A
#
# COMPACT_ATOMS: atom_id res chain seq x y z
N MET A 1 14.93 -5.86 0.90
CA MET A 1 15.18 -4.49 1.36
C MET A 1 14.46 -4.32 2.69
N THR A 2 15.20 -4.22 3.79
CA THR A 2 14.64 -4.11 5.15
C THR A 2 15.24 -2.88 5.80
N GLY A 3 14.44 -1.82 5.91
CA GLY A 3 14.79 -0.60 6.61
C GLY A 3 13.51 0.18 6.84
N SER A 4 13.08 0.30 8.07
CA SER A 4 11.94 1.15 8.41
C SER A 4 12.40 2.60 8.28
N ASP A 5 12.22 3.20 7.10
CA ASP A 5 12.57 4.61 6.81
C ASP A 5 11.64 5.63 7.49
N MET A 6 10.62 5.16 8.22
CA MET A 6 9.75 6.01 9.03
C MET A 6 10.44 6.38 10.35
N ARG A 7 10.82 7.65 10.49
CA ARG A 7 11.31 8.24 11.75
C ARG A 7 10.16 8.89 12.51
N ARG A 8 10.14 8.74 13.83
CA ARG A 8 9.24 9.48 14.71
C ARG A 8 10.02 10.66 15.31
N ALA A 9 9.45 11.85 15.20
CA ALA A 9 9.95 13.07 15.81
C ALA A 9 8.76 13.87 16.35
N SER A 10 8.98 14.61 17.43
CA SER A 10 8.03 15.60 17.92
C SER A 10 8.00 16.83 17.00
N LEU A 11 6.95 17.65 17.11
CA LEU A 11 6.80 18.84 16.28
C LEU A 11 7.90 19.88 16.55
N GLU A 12 8.38 19.98 17.78
CA GLU A 12 9.50 20.87 18.15
C GLU A 12 10.81 20.42 17.52
N GLU A 13 11.09 19.12 17.52
CA GLU A 13 12.27 18.54 16.86
C GLU A 13 12.23 18.74 15.35
N LEU A 14 11.06 18.56 14.71
CA LEU A 14 10.91 18.79 13.27
C LEU A 14 11.19 20.25 12.89
N LYS A 15 10.75 21.22 13.71
CA LYS A 15 11.05 22.64 13.49
C LYS A 15 12.54 22.93 13.63
N ALA A 16 13.19 22.39 14.66
CA ALA A 16 14.62 22.56 14.84
C ALA A 16 15.43 21.96 13.68
N MET A 17 14.99 20.81 13.13
CA MET A 17 15.60 20.19 11.94
C MET A 17 15.39 21.02 10.68
N ASP A 18 14.22 21.65 10.52
CA ASP A 18 13.93 22.56 9.41
C ASP A 18 14.82 23.81 9.47
N GLU A 19 14.92 24.44 10.65
CA GLU A 19 15.81 25.58 10.89
C GLU A 19 17.30 25.23 10.70
N ALA A 20 17.68 23.99 11.05
CA ALA A 20 19.02 23.47 10.83
C ALA A 20 19.30 23.07 9.37
N GLY A 21 18.30 23.05 8.50
CA GLY A 21 18.44 22.65 7.09
C GLY A 21 18.61 21.14 6.88
N GLU A 22 18.27 20.32 7.88
CA GLU A 22 18.36 18.86 7.85
C GLU A 22 17.19 18.22 7.07
N LEU A 23 16.11 18.99 6.83
CA LEU A 23 14.98 18.54 6.03
C LEU A 23 15.26 18.77 4.53
N ALA A 24 15.06 17.72 3.74
CA ALA A 24 15.24 17.79 2.29
C ALA A 24 14.12 18.63 1.66
N HIS A 25 14.47 19.82 1.20
CA HIS A 25 13.62 20.68 0.37
C HIS A 25 14.11 20.62 -1.07
N PRO A 26 13.57 19.73 -1.93
CA PRO A 26 13.98 19.67 -3.32
C PRO A 26 13.67 21.00 -4.02
N SER A 27 14.71 21.76 -4.33
CA SER A 27 14.64 23.09 -4.95
C SER A 27 14.10 23.09 -6.38
N ASN A 28 14.02 21.92 -7.01
CA ASN A 28 13.48 21.72 -8.35
C ASN A 28 12.05 21.14 -8.31
N SER A 29 11.32 21.37 -7.22
CA SER A 29 9.89 21.04 -7.20
C SER A 29 9.18 22.02 -8.14
N PRO A 30 8.47 21.53 -9.18
CA PRO A 30 7.67 22.43 -10.00
C PRO A 30 6.62 23.11 -9.12
N ASP A 31 6.34 24.37 -9.39
CA ASP A 31 5.23 25.06 -8.77
C ASP A 31 3.94 24.26 -9.04
N GLY A 32 3.20 23.95 -7.98
CA GLY A 32 1.93 23.23 -8.11
C GLY A 32 0.93 24.06 -8.90
N GLU A 33 0.11 23.39 -9.71
CA GLU A 33 -1.01 24.05 -10.39
C GLU A 33 -2.02 24.56 -9.34
N ASP A 34 -2.46 25.81 -9.47
CA ASP A 34 -3.55 26.32 -8.64
C ASP A 34 -4.87 25.73 -9.13
N LEU A 35 -5.38 24.77 -8.37
CA LEU A 35 -6.58 24.02 -8.72
C LEU A 35 -7.86 24.85 -8.56
N GLY A 36 -7.81 25.98 -7.85
CA GLY A 36 -8.93 26.92 -7.68
C GLY A 36 -10.18 26.33 -7.03
N ASP A 37 -11.17 27.18 -6.74
CA ASP A 37 -12.37 26.79 -5.99
C ASP A 37 -13.26 25.78 -6.73
N LYS A 38 -13.21 25.75 -8.06
CA LYS A 38 -14.03 24.84 -8.87
C LYS A 38 -13.57 23.40 -8.78
N PHE A 39 -12.26 23.16 -8.68
CA PHE A 39 -11.74 21.82 -8.50
C PHE A 39 -12.21 21.20 -7.18
N TRP A 40 -12.25 21.99 -6.11
CA TRP A 40 -12.66 21.52 -4.79
C TRP A 40 -14.18 21.34 -4.65
N GLN A 41 -14.99 22.00 -5.48
CA GLN A 41 -16.45 21.85 -5.47
C GLN A 41 -16.88 20.42 -5.84
N ASP A 42 -16.16 19.78 -6.76
CA ASP A 42 -16.44 18.43 -7.23
C ASP A 42 -15.59 17.36 -6.51
N ALA A 43 -14.87 17.74 -5.44
CA ALA A 43 -14.02 16.80 -4.72
C ALA A 43 -14.88 15.78 -3.95
N GLU A 44 -14.76 14.50 -4.34
CA GLU A 44 -15.44 13.40 -3.67
C GLU A 44 -14.55 12.71 -2.64
N LEU A 45 -15.13 12.40 -1.48
CA LEU A 45 -14.46 11.57 -0.47
C LEU A 45 -14.49 10.12 -0.94
N HIS A 46 -13.36 9.60 -1.41
CA HIS A 46 -13.20 8.18 -1.66
C HIS A 46 -12.71 7.48 -0.38
N PRO A 47 -13.59 6.76 0.37
CA PRO A 47 -13.13 5.96 1.49
C PRO A 47 -12.14 4.89 0.99
N PRO A 48 -11.17 4.47 1.83
CA PRO A 48 -10.27 3.39 1.47
C PRO A 48 -11.10 2.16 1.10
N ARG A 49 -10.72 1.48 0.01
CA ARG A 49 -11.38 0.25 -0.42
C ARG A 49 -11.29 -0.77 0.72
N THR A 50 -12.42 -1.08 1.36
CA THR A 50 -12.48 -2.14 2.36
C THR A 50 -12.64 -3.47 1.63
N THR A 51 -11.53 -4.10 1.28
CA THR A 51 -11.55 -5.50 0.83
C THR A 51 -11.95 -6.36 2.03
N ALA A 52 -12.95 -7.23 1.87
CA ALA A 52 -13.30 -8.18 2.91
C ALA A 52 -12.11 -9.12 3.15
N VAL A 53 -11.53 -9.09 4.36
CA VAL A 53 -10.41 -9.96 4.73
C VAL A 53 -10.98 -11.26 5.27
N VAL A 54 -10.78 -12.35 4.54
CA VAL A 54 -11.11 -13.71 4.98
C VAL A 54 -9.81 -14.44 5.31
N SER A 55 -9.65 -14.89 6.55
CA SER A 55 -8.54 -15.76 6.94
C SER A 55 -8.93 -17.22 6.72
N LEU A 56 -8.21 -17.92 5.84
CA LEU A 56 -8.37 -19.36 5.62
C LEU A 56 -7.21 -20.11 6.29
N THR A 57 -7.53 -21.07 7.14
CA THR A 57 -6.52 -21.97 7.71
C THR A 57 -6.24 -23.10 6.74
N LEU A 58 -5.00 -23.16 6.24
CA LEU A 58 -4.52 -24.24 5.39
C LEU A 58 -3.77 -25.29 6.22
N SER A 59 -3.78 -26.54 5.77
CA SER A 59 -2.92 -27.57 6.36
C SER A 59 -1.46 -27.31 6.01
N GLN A 60 -0.55 -27.77 6.87
CA GLN A 60 0.89 -27.62 6.66
C GLN A 60 1.34 -28.22 5.31
N SER A 61 0.79 -29.37 4.94
CA SER A 61 1.07 -30.03 3.65
C SER A 61 0.74 -29.17 2.43
N THR A 62 -0.36 -28.40 2.49
CA THR A 62 -0.76 -27.50 1.40
C THR A 62 0.19 -26.31 1.33
N ILE A 63 0.56 -25.73 2.47
CA ILE A 63 1.53 -24.64 2.53
C ILE A 63 2.87 -25.08 1.93
N ASP A 64 3.34 -26.27 2.28
CA ASP A 64 4.62 -26.81 1.81
C ASP A 64 4.60 -27.08 0.30
N PHE A 65 3.48 -27.56 -0.25
CA PHE A 65 3.30 -27.75 -1.68
C PHE A 65 3.49 -26.44 -2.47
N PHE A 66 2.88 -25.34 -2.02
CA PHE A 66 2.97 -24.06 -2.71
C PHE A 66 4.35 -23.41 -2.55
N LYS A 67 4.94 -23.48 -1.36
CA LYS A 67 6.31 -22.98 -1.11
C LYS A 67 7.36 -23.68 -1.98
N GLY A 68 7.16 -24.96 -2.28
CA GLY A 68 8.09 -25.73 -3.13
C GLY A 68 7.93 -25.49 -4.64
N ARG A 69 6.82 -24.88 -5.08
CA ARG A 69 6.46 -24.80 -6.51
C ARG A 69 6.43 -23.38 -7.08
N ALA A 70 6.18 -22.38 -6.26
CA ALA A 70 6.01 -21.00 -6.71
C ALA A 70 7.01 -20.05 -6.05
N ASN A 71 7.54 -19.12 -6.85
CA ASN A 71 8.32 -17.97 -6.33
C ASN A 71 7.45 -17.06 -5.45
N ASP A 72 6.13 -17.04 -5.70
CA ASP A 72 5.14 -16.34 -4.90
C ASP A 72 3.94 -17.27 -4.60
N PRO A 73 3.97 -18.00 -3.47
CA PRO A 73 2.95 -18.98 -3.13
C PRO A 73 1.58 -18.34 -2.84
N GLU A 74 1.54 -17.12 -2.31
CA GLU A 74 0.29 -16.44 -1.95
C GLU A 74 -0.51 -16.02 -3.19
N SER A 75 0.17 -15.38 -4.15
CA SER A 75 -0.43 -14.99 -5.43
C SER A 75 -0.93 -16.22 -6.21
N THR A 76 -0.13 -17.29 -6.26
CA THR A 76 -0.52 -18.54 -6.92
C THR A 76 -1.78 -19.17 -6.29
N MET A 77 -1.92 -19.10 -4.97
CA MET A 77 -3.15 -19.56 -4.29
C MET A 77 -4.36 -18.71 -4.68
N SER A 78 -4.19 -17.38 -4.79
CA SER A 78 -5.26 -16.47 -5.23
C SER A 78 -5.75 -16.82 -6.63
N ASP A 79 -4.84 -17.02 -7.58
CA ASP A 79 -5.18 -17.37 -8.97
C ASP A 79 -5.97 -18.68 -9.07
N ILE A 80 -5.60 -19.68 -8.26
CA ILE A 80 -6.31 -20.97 -8.22
C ILE A 80 -7.72 -20.81 -7.66
N LEU A 81 -7.89 -19.99 -6.62
CA LEU A 81 -9.21 -19.72 -6.04
C LEU A 81 -10.10 -18.97 -7.05
N GLU A 82 -9.55 -18.00 -7.78
CA GLU A 82 -10.29 -17.31 -8.84
C GLU A 82 -10.70 -18.27 -9.97
N ALA A 83 -9.79 -19.14 -10.43
CA ALA A 83 -10.09 -20.14 -11.45
C ALA A 83 -11.18 -21.14 -10.99
N TYR A 84 -11.13 -21.56 -9.71
CA TYR A 84 -12.16 -22.41 -9.12
C TYR A 84 -13.54 -21.73 -9.14
N VAL A 85 -13.61 -20.47 -8.69
CA VAL A 85 -14.85 -19.67 -8.71
C VAL A 85 -15.37 -19.48 -10.13
N ALA A 86 -14.50 -19.16 -11.09
CA ALA A 86 -14.89 -19.00 -12.49
C ALA A 86 -15.50 -20.28 -13.08
N SER A 87 -14.90 -21.44 -12.78
CA SER A 87 -15.39 -22.73 -13.28
C SER A 87 -16.75 -23.15 -12.70
N HIS A 88 -17.11 -22.68 -11.51
CA HIS A 88 -18.38 -23.01 -10.86
C HIS A 88 -19.50 -22.00 -11.16
N ASN A 89 -19.17 -20.86 -11.77
CA ASN A 89 -20.13 -19.86 -12.23
C ASN A 89 -20.35 -19.89 -13.77
N SER A 90 -19.77 -20.88 -14.46
CA SER A 90 -19.91 -21.12 -15.91
C SER A 90 -20.84 -22.30 -16.17
#